data_AF-A0A413Z883-F1
#
_entry.id   AF-A0A413Z883-F1
#
_cell.length_a   1.000
_cell.length_b   1.000
_cell.length_c   1.000
_cell.angle_alpha   90.00
_cell.angle_beta   90.00
_cell.angle_gamma   90.00
#
_symmetry.space_group_name_H-M   'P 1'
#
loop_
_entity.id
_entity.type
_entity.pdbx_description
1 polymer ?
#
loop_
_entity_poly.entity_id
_entity_poly.type
_entity_poly.pdbx_seq_one_letter_code
_entity_poly.pdbx_strand_id
1 'polypeptide(L)'
;MKPDYYEDFTCIADRCSFTCCREWKIGVDEDTFVKWKHTLTPDGMYDTDRGQQAKKEKLSGYVRKKDGSRVIGLNKEKNCPFLNGKKLCRLVLTYGDEILSQTCQLFPREIHTFNEDVTEYALMPSCPAVIDLLRKREHISFSGEMDTSAYRELASLVNLRAFLMKLMEDGAHTPEHNLMKIFYVLLDLYERVEDEQAKDGCMENKQVKDAAEDALGLDLTDVAKMYPGGFLLELSETIDGIEQTLQYSIEERNELFLDLAENYRREGLYEKYLEPVAQLAEQLSEQGIDEEVVKEWQEFEVQFLKYQPLMRRFLLTELYADSLKPEGNLEEMVVQVQWIAMEYATIRHAVFLHWLLSQGEGSFCEEGISTSCRRGISYEDVRDYMVVVSRMTGYEEDDIYEYLENSFEHIIWDWGYFALICG
;
A
#
# COMPACT_ATOMS: atom_id res chain seq x y z
N MET A 1 -4.83 -17.76 9.92
CA MET A 1 -5.98 -17.15 9.19
C MET A 1 -5.52 -16.71 7.80
N LYS A 2 -6.41 -16.66 6.81
CA LYS A 2 -6.09 -16.17 5.44
C LYS A 2 -7.38 -15.72 4.75
N PRO A 3 -7.32 -14.80 3.76
CA PRO A 3 -8.51 -14.46 2.99
C PRO A 3 -8.96 -15.64 2.12
N ASP A 4 -10.26 -15.70 1.82
CA ASP A 4 -10.92 -16.75 1.05
C ASP A 4 -10.35 -16.93 -0.37
N TYR A 5 -9.71 -15.90 -0.91
CA TYR A 5 -9.09 -15.89 -2.22
C TYR A 5 -7.59 -16.24 -2.22
N TYR A 6 -6.99 -16.50 -1.05
CA TYR A 6 -5.54 -16.71 -0.93
C TYR A 6 -5.05 -17.90 -1.79
N GLU A 7 -5.78 -19.01 -1.76
CA GLU A 7 -5.43 -20.23 -2.52
C GLU A 7 -5.72 -20.10 -4.02
N ASP A 8 -6.54 -19.13 -4.42
CA ASP A 8 -6.88 -18.90 -5.83
C ASP A 8 -5.76 -18.14 -6.57
N PHE A 9 -4.75 -17.63 -5.85
CA PHE A 9 -3.63 -16.94 -6.46
C PHE A 9 -2.75 -17.89 -7.28
N THR A 10 -2.66 -17.57 -8.57
CA THR A 10 -1.73 -18.19 -9.52
C THR A 10 -0.98 -17.10 -10.28
N CYS A 11 0.35 -17.19 -10.31
CA CYS A 11 1.17 -16.28 -11.12
C CYS A 11 0.78 -16.39 -12.60
N ILE A 12 0.49 -15.25 -13.23
CA ILE A 12 0.11 -15.18 -14.66
C ILE A 12 1.33 -15.16 -15.61
N ALA A 13 2.54 -15.27 -15.06
CA ALA A 13 3.81 -15.47 -15.75
C ALA A 13 4.01 -14.53 -16.94
N ASP A 14 4.12 -15.07 -18.15
CA ASP A 14 4.37 -14.34 -19.39
C ASP A 14 3.26 -13.35 -19.76
N ARG A 15 2.05 -13.54 -19.22
CA ARG A 15 0.91 -12.62 -19.42
C ARG A 15 0.94 -11.42 -18.47
N CYS A 16 1.87 -11.36 -17.52
CA CYS A 16 1.93 -10.26 -16.56
C CYS A 16 2.24 -8.92 -17.26
N SER A 17 1.33 -7.94 -17.10
CA SER A 17 1.52 -6.56 -17.56
C SER A 17 2.59 -5.84 -16.74
N PHE A 18 2.68 -6.19 -15.45
CA PHE A 18 3.57 -5.56 -14.47
C PHE A 18 4.45 -6.59 -13.74
N THR A 19 5.45 -7.13 -14.44
CA THR A 19 6.30 -8.20 -13.87
C THR A 19 6.99 -7.78 -12.57
N CYS A 20 7.09 -8.70 -11.61
CA CYS A 20 7.89 -8.54 -10.40
C CYS A 20 9.40 -8.72 -10.68
N CYS A 21 9.81 -9.04 -11.90
CA CYS A 21 11.22 -9.19 -12.25
C CYS A 21 11.87 -7.89 -12.73
N ARG A 22 11.44 -6.72 -12.21
CA ARG A 22 11.99 -5.40 -12.61
C ARG A 22 11.69 -4.30 -11.57
N GLU A 23 12.56 -3.29 -11.51
CA GLU A 23 12.30 -1.97 -10.90
C GLU A 23 12.05 -1.94 -9.38
N TRP A 24 12.42 -2.99 -8.64
CA TRP A 24 12.44 -2.99 -7.16
C TRP A 24 13.57 -3.86 -6.62
N LYS A 25 13.83 -3.79 -5.31
CA LYS A 25 14.87 -4.56 -4.63
C LYS A 25 14.43 -6.03 -4.51
N ILE A 26 15.09 -6.94 -5.23
CA ILE A 26 14.82 -8.38 -5.11
C ILE A 26 15.85 -9.01 -4.17
N GLY A 27 15.43 -9.27 -2.93
CA GLY A 27 16.26 -9.87 -1.88
C GLY A 27 16.77 -11.28 -2.21
N VAL A 28 17.96 -11.60 -1.71
CA VAL A 28 18.58 -12.93 -1.78
C VAL A 28 19.02 -13.34 -0.38
N ASP A 29 18.27 -14.28 0.21
CA ASP A 29 18.57 -14.88 1.51
C ASP A 29 19.91 -15.64 1.51
N GLU A 30 20.47 -15.88 2.71
CA GLU A 30 21.78 -16.54 2.86
C GLU A 30 21.78 -17.95 2.26
N ASP A 31 20.75 -18.74 2.49
CA ASP A 31 20.66 -20.12 2.00
C ASP A 31 20.67 -20.16 0.48
N THR A 32 19.89 -19.30 -0.16
CA THR A 32 19.89 -19.12 -1.61
C THR A 32 21.24 -18.64 -2.11
N PHE A 33 21.87 -17.68 -1.43
CA PHE A 33 23.20 -17.20 -1.82
C PHE A 33 24.26 -18.30 -1.76
N VAL A 34 24.26 -19.13 -0.72
CA VAL A 34 25.14 -20.31 -0.58
C VAL A 34 24.87 -21.30 -1.72
N LYS A 35 23.61 -21.63 -2.01
CA LYS A 35 23.22 -22.47 -3.14
C LYS A 35 23.72 -21.91 -4.47
N TRP A 36 23.62 -20.59 -4.66
CA TRP A 36 24.01 -19.89 -5.87
C TRP A 36 25.54 -19.81 -6.07
N LYS A 37 26.36 -19.94 -5.01
CA LYS A 37 27.83 -20.09 -5.12
C LYS A 37 28.23 -21.39 -5.81
N HIS A 38 27.39 -22.41 -5.74
CA HIS A 38 27.67 -23.71 -6.32
C HIS A 38 26.90 -23.97 -7.62
N THR A 39 25.88 -23.16 -7.92
CA THR A 39 25.05 -23.30 -9.12
C THR A 39 25.57 -22.43 -10.26
N LEU A 40 25.63 -22.98 -11.48
CA LEU A 40 26.03 -22.25 -12.69
C LEU A 40 24.83 -21.56 -13.34
N THR A 41 25.09 -20.60 -14.23
CA THR A 41 24.05 -19.98 -15.07
C THR A 41 23.43 -20.97 -16.06
N PRO A 42 22.13 -20.79 -16.42
CA PRO A 42 21.51 -21.53 -17.52
C PRO A 42 22.25 -21.42 -18.85
N ASP A 43 22.13 -22.45 -19.70
CA ASP A 43 22.68 -22.43 -21.05
C ASP A 43 22.04 -21.33 -21.90
N GLY A 44 22.86 -20.61 -22.69
CA GLY A 44 22.38 -19.55 -23.58
C GLY A 44 21.85 -18.32 -22.84
N MET A 45 22.09 -18.18 -21.54
CA MET A 45 21.82 -16.95 -20.81
C MET A 45 22.70 -15.82 -21.38
N TYR A 46 22.06 -14.74 -21.79
CA TYR A 46 22.70 -13.52 -22.24
C TYR A 46 22.24 -12.37 -21.37
N ASP A 47 23.18 -11.74 -20.70
CA ASP A 47 23.01 -10.49 -19.96
C ASP A 47 23.68 -9.39 -20.78
N THR A 48 22.88 -8.45 -21.28
CA THR A 48 23.31 -7.34 -22.15
C THR A 48 24.41 -6.50 -21.51
N ASP A 49 24.40 -6.36 -20.18
CA ASP A 49 25.38 -5.54 -19.47
C ASP A 49 26.70 -6.24 -19.20
N ARG A 50 26.67 -7.58 -19.16
CA ARG A 50 27.87 -8.41 -18.98
C ARG A 50 28.45 -8.91 -20.30
N GLY A 51 27.75 -8.70 -21.41
CA GLY A 51 28.16 -9.13 -22.75
C GLY A 51 27.90 -10.62 -23.03
N GLN A 52 28.34 -11.10 -24.21
CA GLN A 52 28.13 -12.49 -24.60
C GLN A 52 28.99 -13.41 -23.73
N GLN A 53 28.34 -14.19 -22.86
CA GLN A 53 29.03 -15.09 -21.96
C GLN A 53 29.56 -16.31 -22.72
N ALA A 54 30.86 -16.34 -22.96
CA ALA A 54 31.55 -17.49 -23.55
C ALA A 54 31.68 -18.68 -22.57
N LYS A 55 31.46 -18.46 -21.25
CA LYS A 55 31.54 -19.48 -20.20
C LYS A 55 30.44 -19.27 -19.16
N LYS A 56 29.91 -20.37 -18.59
CA LYS A 56 28.97 -20.33 -17.46
C LYS A 56 29.64 -19.73 -16.22
N GLU A 57 28.93 -18.83 -15.55
CA GLU A 57 29.34 -18.23 -14.28
C GLU A 57 28.52 -18.80 -13.13
N LYS A 58 28.95 -18.56 -11.88
CA LYS A 58 28.12 -18.88 -10.71
C LYS A 58 26.98 -17.87 -10.57
N LEU A 59 25.79 -18.33 -10.18
CA LEU A 59 24.63 -17.46 -9.95
C LEU A 59 24.93 -16.39 -8.88
N SER A 60 25.78 -16.69 -7.90
CA SER A 60 26.21 -15.72 -6.88
C SER A 60 26.89 -14.49 -7.47
N GLY A 61 27.43 -14.58 -8.69
CA GLY A 61 28.01 -13.44 -9.41
C GLY A 61 26.99 -12.37 -9.78
N TYR A 62 25.68 -12.66 -9.75
CA TYR A 62 24.59 -11.71 -10.02
C TYR A 62 24.03 -11.08 -8.74
N VAL A 63 24.62 -11.37 -7.58
CA VAL A 63 24.21 -10.81 -6.30
C VAL A 63 25.12 -9.64 -5.94
N ARG A 64 24.53 -8.54 -5.50
CA ARG A 64 25.24 -7.37 -4.98
C ARG A 64 24.73 -7.02 -3.58
N LYS A 65 25.51 -6.22 -2.84
CA LYS A 65 25.04 -5.61 -1.59
C LYS A 65 24.42 -4.24 -1.90
N LYS A 66 23.22 -3.97 -1.38
CA LYS A 66 22.55 -2.65 -1.38
C LYS A 66 21.88 -2.50 -0.02
N ASP A 67 22.08 -1.37 0.66
CA ASP A 67 21.42 -1.03 1.93
C ASP A 67 21.54 -2.14 2.98
N GLY A 68 22.78 -2.62 3.21
CA GLY A 68 23.07 -3.70 4.17
C GLY A 68 22.65 -5.12 3.74
N SER A 69 21.73 -5.27 2.78
CA SER A 69 21.18 -6.55 2.34
C SER A 69 21.80 -7.07 1.04
N ARG A 70 21.59 -8.37 0.74
CA ARG A 70 21.96 -8.98 -0.55
C ARG A 70 20.76 -8.93 -1.49
N VAL A 71 20.98 -8.43 -2.69
CA VAL A 71 19.95 -8.31 -3.72
C VAL A 71 20.45 -8.80 -5.07
N ILE A 72 19.52 -9.19 -5.94
CA ILE A 72 19.83 -9.43 -7.36
C ILE A 72 20.26 -8.10 -8.00
N GLY A 73 21.42 -8.09 -8.65
CA GLY A 73 21.89 -6.99 -9.46
C GLY A 73 21.05 -6.86 -10.72
N LEU A 74 20.11 -5.92 -10.73
CA LEU A 74 19.33 -5.57 -11.92
C LEU A 74 20.24 -5.00 -13.01
N ASN A 75 19.84 -5.21 -14.26
CA ASN A 75 20.52 -4.65 -15.43
C ASN A 75 20.24 -3.14 -15.58
N LYS A 76 20.79 -2.48 -16.60
CA LYS A 76 20.64 -1.04 -16.86
C LYS A 76 19.20 -0.64 -17.14
N GLU A 77 18.43 -1.52 -17.76
CA GLU A 77 16.97 -1.35 -17.93
C GLU A 77 16.18 -1.73 -16.67
N LYS A 78 16.86 -1.88 -15.51
CA LYS A 78 16.28 -2.22 -14.20
C LYS A 78 15.50 -3.54 -14.20
N ASN A 79 15.79 -4.45 -15.11
CA ASN A 79 15.23 -5.79 -15.16
C ASN A 79 16.12 -6.79 -14.42
N CYS A 80 15.49 -7.82 -13.85
CA CYS A 80 16.20 -8.99 -13.35
C CYS A 80 16.93 -9.67 -14.53
N PRO A 81 18.25 -9.95 -14.42
CA PRO A 81 19.02 -10.55 -15.52
C PRO A 81 18.51 -11.94 -15.91
N PHE A 82 17.78 -12.61 -15.01
CA PHE A 82 17.19 -13.92 -15.27
C PHE A 82 15.85 -13.85 -16.02
N LEU A 83 15.27 -12.67 -16.24
CA LEU A 83 14.05 -12.49 -17.03
C LEU A 83 14.36 -12.61 -18.52
N ASN A 84 13.69 -13.53 -19.23
CA ASN A 84 13.86 -13.68 -20.67
C ASN A 84 12.89 -12.79 -21.47
N GLY A 85 13.10 -12.71 -22.80
CA GLY A 85 12.26 -11.90 -23.70
C GLY A 85 10.80 -12.35 -23.81
N LYS A 86 10.44 -13.51 -23.25
CA LYS A 86 9.05 -13.99 -23.11
C LYS A 86 8.48 -13.71 -21.72
N LYS A 87 9.13 -12.86 -20.92
CA LYS A 87 8.77 -12.54 -19.53
C LYS A 87 8.76 -13.75 -18.58
N LEU A 88 9.55 -14.79 -18.87
CA LEU A 88 9.70 -15.97 -18.02
C LEU A 88 11.08 -15.98 -17.34
N CYS A 89 11.14 -16.51 -16.11
CA CYS A 89 12.39 -16.64 -15.36
C CYS A 89 13.23 -17.82 -15.87
N ARG A 90 14.46 -17.54 -16.34
CA ARG A 90 15.41 -18.56 -16.83
C ARG A 90 15.82 -19.56 -15.74
N LEU A 91 15.86 -19.14 -14.47
CA LEU A 91 16.22 -20.04 -13.37
C LEU A 91 15.13 -21.10 -13.18
N VAL A 92 13.86 -20.69 -13.13
CA VAL A 92 12.73 -21.62 -13.01
C VAL A 92 12.70 -22.60 -14.18
N LEU A 93 12.85 -22.10 -15.41
CA LEU A 93 12.84 -22.93 -16.61
C LEU A 93 13.95 -23.99 -16.64
N THR A 94 15.07 -23.76 -15.93
CA THR A 94 16.25 -24.63 -15.97
C THR A 94 16.36 -25.53 -14.75
N TYR A 95 16.06 -25.00 -13.57
CA TYR A 95 16.34 -25.64 -12.28
C TYR A 95 15.09 -25.90 -11.42
N GLY A 96 13.90 -25.48 -11.87
CA GLY A 96 12.70 -25.46 -11.03
C GLY A 96 12.64 -24.19 -10.15
N ASP A 97 11.52 -24.01 -9.46
CA ASP A 97 11.24 -22.90 -8.54
C ASP A 97 12.08 -22.93 -7.26
N GLU A 98 12.46 -24.10 -6.77
CA GLU A 98 13.31 -24.27 -5.58
C GLU A 98 14.66 -23.52 -5.64
N ILE A 99 15.11 -23.10 -6.83
CA ILE A 99 16.35 -22.32 -7.00
C ILE A 99 16.21 -20.85 -6.59
N LEU A 100 14.98 -20.35 -6.52
CA LEU A 100 14.67 -18.94 -6.32
C LEU A 100 14.97 -18.53 -4.87
N SER A 101 15.23 -17.24 -4.66
CA SER A 101 15.27 -16.67 -3.31
C SER A 101 13.89 -16.69 -2.66
N GLN A 102 13.85 -16.63 -1.33
CA GLN A 102 12.59 -16.54 -0.59
C GLN A 102 11.69 -15.41 -1.12
N THR A 103 12.27 -14.23 -1.40
CA THR A 103 11.56 -13.10 -2.03
C THR A 103 10.83 -13.52 -3.30
N CYS A 104 11.49 -14.25 -4.21
CA CYS A 104 10.90 -14.66 -5.48
C CYS A 104 9.92 -15.84 -5.34
N GLN A 105 10.11 -16.72 -4.36
CA GLN A 105 9.21 -17.87 -4.11
C GLN A 105 7.91 -17.45 -3.44
N LEU A 106 8.00 -16.52 -2.49
CA LEU A 106 6.86 -16.09 -1.69
C LEU A 106 6.03 -15.06 -2.44
N PHE A 107 6.65 -14.07 -3.09
CA PHE A 107 5.93 -12.97 -3.72
C PHE A 107 4.77 -13.44 -4.62
N PRO A 108 3.55 -12.89 -4.46
CA PRO A 108 3.15 -11.76 -3.60
C PRO A 108 2.58 -12.18 -2.24
N ARG A 109 2.85 -13.40 -1.77
CA ARG A 109 2.37 -13.88 -0.47
C ARG A 109 3.16 -13.21 0.66
N GLU A 110 2.42 -12.80 1.66
CA GLU A 110 2.94 -12.31 2.94
C GLU A 110 2.48 -13.25 4.06
N ILE A 111 3.34 -13.45 5.05
CA ILE A 111 3.13 -14.40 6.14
C ILE A 111 3.49 -13.70 7.46
N HIS A 112 2.53 -13.56 8.36
CA HIS A 112 2.76 -13.03 9.71
C HIS A 112 2.57 -14.14 10.73
N THR A 113 3.66 -14.55 11.36
CA THR A 113 3.63 -15.49 12.47
C THR A 113 3.60 -14.72 13.78
N PHE A 114 2.43 -14.62 14.41
CA PHE A 114 2.23 -13.91 15.67
C PHE A 114 2.78 -14.70 16.86
N ASN A 115 2.61 -16.02 16.82
CA ASN A 115 3.13 -16.97 17.81
C ASN A 115 3.08 -18.40 17.24
N GLU A 116 3.36 -19.41 18.05
CA GLU A 116 3.36 -20.82 17.64
C GLU A 116 1.98 -21.37 17.22
N ASP A 117 0.89 -20.71 17.66
CA ASP A 117 -0.49 -21.14 17.40
C ASP A 117 -1.13 -20.37 16.24
N VAL A 118 -0.63 -19.15 15.95
CA VAL A 118 -1.26 -18.19 15.05
C VAL A 118 -0.32 -17.74 13.94
N THR A 119 -0.70 -18.06 12.70
CA THR A 119 -0.09 -17.51 11.49
C THR A 119 -1.18 -16.95 10.57
N GLU A 120 -0.96 -15.72 10.09
CA GLU A 120 -1.78 -15.03 9.11
C GLU A 120 -1.12 -15.02 7.74
N TYR A 121 -1.92 -15.06 6.69
CA TYR A 121 -1.45 -15.02 5.32
C TYR A 121 -2.21 -13.97 4.52
N ALA A 122 -1.48 -13.17 3.76
CA ALA A 122 -2.03 -12.13 2.88
C ALA A 122 -1.41 -12.18 1.48
N LEU A 123 -1.98 -11.40 0.55
CA LEU A 123 -1.47 -11.25 -0.80
C LEU A 123 -1.29 -9.77 -1.10
N MET A 124 -0.06 -9.36 -1.40
CA MET A 124 0.29 -7.96 -1.60
C MET A 124 -0.32 -7.40 -2.90
N PRO A 125 -0.87 -6.17 -2.87
CA PRO A 125 -1.46 -5.48 -4.02
C PRO A 125 -0.44 -5.04 -5.08
N SER A 126 0.86 -5.07 -4.74
CA SER A 126 2.01 -4.85 -5.65
C SER A 126 2.11 -5.85 -6.82
N CYS A 127 1.21 -6.83 -6.88
CA CYS A 127 1.03 -7.77 -7.99
C CYS A 127 -0.32 -7.54 -8.70
N PRO A 128 -0.33 -7.29 -10.03
CA PRO A 128 -1.58 -7.03 -10.76
C PRO A 128 -2.56 -8.21 -10.73
N ALA A 129 -2.06 -9.45 -10.63
CA ALA A 129 -2.92 -10.62 -10.54
C ALA A 129 -3.69 -10.69 -9.21
N VAL A 130 -3.17 -10.07 -8.13
CA VAL A 130 -3.90 -9.94 -6.85
C VAL A 130 -5.03 -8.93 -7.01
N ILE A 131 -4.77 -7.77 -7.63
CA ILE A 131 -5.82 -6.79 -7.93
C ILE A 131 -6.89 -7.37 -8.88
N ASP A 132 -6.50 -8.18 -9.86
CA ASP A 132 -7.43 -8.91 -10.74
C ASP A 132 -8.31 -9.92 -9.97
N LEU A 133 -7.78 -10.51 -8.87
CA LEU A 133 -8.56 -11.38 -7.98
C LEU A 133 -9.55 -10.54 -7.16
N LEU A 134 -9.08 -9.45 -6.52
CA LEU A 134 -9.94 -8.56 -5.73
C LEU A 134 -11.08 -7.97 -6.56
N ARG A 135 -10.83 -7.64 -7.83
CA ARG A 135 -11.87 -7.16 -8.75
C ARG A 135 -12.99 -8.18 -8.98
N LYS A 136 -12.67 -9.48 -8.98
CA LYS A 136 -13.63 -10.56 -9.25
C LYS A 136 -14.46 -10.94 -8.03
N ARG A 137 -14.11 -10.44 -6.84
CA ARG A 137 -14.84 -10.71 -5.60
C ARG A 137 -15.98 -9.72 -5.42
N GLU A 138 -17.09 -10.21 -4.89
CA GLU A 138 -18.16 -9.34 -4.40
C GLU A 138 -17.87 -8.93 -2.96
N HIS A 139 -17.52 -9.90 -2.13
CA HIS A 139 -17.12 -9.75 -0.71
C HIS A 139 -15.80 -10.48 -0.47
N ILE A 140 -15.07 -10.05 0.57
CA ILE A 140 -13.89 -10.75 1.09
C ILE A 140 -14.29 -11.37 2.42
N SER A 141 -13.99 -12.64 2.60
CA SER A 141 -14.10 -13.30 3.90
C SER A 141 -12.76 -13.89 4.30
N PHE A 142 -12.55 -14.08 5.60
CA PHE A 142 -11.32 -14.65 6.14
C PHE A 142 -11.62 -16.04 6.69
N SER A 143 -10.81 -17.02 6.30
CA SER A 143 -11.01 -18.42 6.69
C SER A 143 -10.52 -18.67 8.12
N GLY A 144 -11.32 -19.41 8.88
CA GLY A 144 -11.10 -19.74 10.30
C GLY A 144 -12.03 -18.93 11.20
N GLU A 145 -12.44 -19.50 12.34
CA GLU A 145 -12.99 -18.68 13.42
C GLU A 145 -11.82 -17.93 14.06
N MET A 146 -11.93 -16.61 14.15
CA MET A 146 -10.92 -15.77 14.78
C MET A 146 -11.02 -15.97 16.30
N ASP A 147 -10.26 -16.93 16.83
CA ASP A 147 -10.04 -17.04 18.27
C ASP A 147 -9.03 -15.98 18.71
N THR A 148 -9.56 -14.81 19.09
CA THR A 148 -8.74 -13.66 19.48
C THR A 148 -7.87 -13.96 20.69
N SER A 149 -8.29 -14.89 21.56
CA SER A 149 -7.49 -15.31 22.71
C SER A 149 -6.18 -16.00 22.32
N ALA A 150 -6.12 -16.60 21.13
CA ALA A 150 -4.90 -17.22 20.61
C ALA A 150 -3.78 -16.20 20.30
N TYR A 151 -4.11 -14.91 20.16
CA TYR A 151 -3.15 -13.82 19.94
C TYR A 151 -2.51 -13.31 21.24
N ARG A 152 -2.93 -13.83 22.41
CA ARG A 152 -2.37 -13.49 23.74
C ARG A 152 -2.41 -11.98 23.98
N GLU A 153 -1.27 -11.35 24.25
CA GLU A 153 -1.16 -9.91 24.53
C GLU A 153 -1.69 -9.00 23.40
N LEU A 154 -1.79 -9.52 22.17
CA LEU A 154 -2.30 -8.78 21.02
C LEU A 154 -3.81 -8.94 20.82
N ALA A 155 -4.52 -9.70 21.66
CA ALA A 155 -5.95 -9.97 21.50
C ALA A 155 -6.80 -8.68 21.38
N SER A 156 -6.49 -7.68 22.19
CA SER A 156 -7.16 -6.36 22.17
C SER A 156 -6.97 -5.62 20.84
N LEU A 157 -5.75 -5.63 20.29
CA LEU A 157 -5.47 -5.00 18.98
C LEU A 157 -6.10 -5.78 17.82
N VAL A 158 -6.22 -7.10 17.93
CA VAL A 158 -6.94 -7.92 16.94
C VAL A 158 -8.43 -7.61 16.94
N ASN A 159 -9.04 -7.42 18.12
CA ASN A 159 -10.44 -6.97 18.24
C ASN A 159 -10.63 -5.57 17.64
N LEU A 160 -9.69 -4.65 17.89
CA LEU A 160 -9.70 -3.32 17.30
C LEU A 160 -9.59 -3.40 15.78
N ARG A 161 -8.61 -4.12 15.21
CA ARG A 161 -8.48 -4.33 13.76
C ARG A 161 -9.78 -4.87 13.14
N ALA A 162 -10.41 -5.86 13.76
CA ALA A 162 -11.69 -6.41 13.29
C ALA A 162 -12.82 -5.36 13.31
N PHE A 163 -12.85 -4.48 14.31
CA PHE A 163 -13.78 -3.35 14.36
C PHE A 163 -13.51 -2.33 13.23
N LEU A 164 -12.25 -1.98 12.98
CA LEU A 164 -11.88 -1.07 11.89
C LEU A 164 -12.26 -1.65 10.51
N MET A 165 -12.01 -2.94 10.29
CA MET A 165 -12.42 -3.64 9.08
C MET A 165 -13.94 -3.59 8.90
N LYS A 166 -14.72 -3.80 9.96
CA LYS A 166 -16.18 -3.66 9.91
C LYS A 166 -16.64 -2.24 9.54
N LEU A 167 -15.94 -1.20 10.00
CA LEU A 167 -16.20 0.17 9.56
C LEU A 167 -15.90 0.35 8.07
N MET A 168 -14.84 -0.27 7.55
CA MET A 168 -14.51 -0.21 6.13
C MET A 168 -15.51 -0.99 5.25
N GLU A 169 -16.02 -2.12 5.74
CA GLU A 169 -17.05 -2.93 5.07
C GLU A 169 -18.39 -2.19 4.91
N ASP A 170 -18.66 -1.17 5.72
CA ASP A 170 -19.87 -0.37 5.63
C ASP A 170 -20.01 0.28 4.24
N GLY A 171 -20.97 -0.24 3.48
CA GLY A 171 -21.29 0.25 2.14
C GLY A 171 -22.20 1.48 2.13
N ALA A 172 -22.64 1.99 3.28
CA ALA A 172 -23.47 3.18 3.36
C ALA A 172 -22.70 4.47 3.03
N HIS A 173 -21.37 4.47 3.24
CA HIS A 173 -20.49 5.61 3.00
C HIS A 173 -19.37 5.25 2.02
N THR A 174 -18.66 6.24 1.50
CA THR A 174 -17.51 6.01 0.61
C THR A 174 -16.31 5.45 1.38
N PRO A 175 -15.32 4.84 0.70
CA PRO A 175 -14.09 4.39 1.37
C PRO A 175 -13.35 5.50 2.14
N GLU A 176 -13.31 6.71 1.58
CA GLU A 176 -12.72 7.91 2.20
C GLU A 176 -13.37 8.23 3.54
N HIS A 177 -14.70 8.26 3.55
CA HIS A 177 -15.50 8.51 4.75
C HIS A 177 -15.24 7.45 5.81
N ASN A 178 -15.13 6.19 5.40
CA ASN A 178 -14.81 5.10 6.32
C ASN A 178 -13.38 5.21 6.87
N LEU A 179 -12.40 5.64 6.07
CA LEU A 179 -11.04 5.93 6.55
C LEU A 179 -11.07 7.05 7.61
N MET A 180 -11.81 8.13 7.37
CA MET A 180 -11.94 9.23 8.34
C MET A 180 -12.56 8.78 9.67
N LYS A 181 -13.57 7.90 9.65
CA LYS A 181 -14.13 7.29 10.87
C LYS A 181 -13.14 6.38 11.58
N ILE A 182 -12.42 5.55 10.81
CA ILE A 182 -11.40 4.63 11.34
C ILE A 182 -10.29 5.41 12.03
N PHE A 183 -9.77 6.45 11.39
CA PHE A 183 -8.69 7.24 11.94
C PHE A 183 -9.13 8.02 13.18
N TYR A 184 -10.37 8.56 13.20
CA TYR A 184 -10.94 9.16 14.40
C TYR A 184 -10.93 8.20 15.60
N VAL A 185 -11.41 6.96 15.40
CA VAL A 185 -11.44 5.94 16.46
C VAL A 185 -10.03 5.66 16.97
N LEU A 186 -9.07 5.52 16.06
CA LEU A 186 -7.67 5.26 16.43
C LEU A 186 -7.04 6.41 17.20
N LEU A 187 -7.23 7.66 16.75
CA LEU A 187 -6.73 8.85 17.45
C LEU A 187 -7.35 9.00 18.84
N ASP A 188 -8.68 8.87 18.97
CA ASP A 188 -9.36 8.97 20.27
C ASP A 188 -8.86 7.90 21.26
N LEU A 189 -8.58 6.67 20.79
CA LEU A 189 -7.96 5.64 21.63
C LEU A 189 -6.52 5.98 22.00
N TYR A 190 -5.71 6.40 21.03
CA TYR A 190 -4.30 6.74 21.24
C TYR A 190 -4.13 7.91 22.21
N GLU A 191 -4.90 8.99 22.04
CA GLU A 191 -4.86 10.15 22.92
C GLU A 191 -5.25 9.81 24.37
N ARG A 192 -6.26 8.93 24.55
CA ARG A 192 -6.64 8.45 25.89
C ARG A 192 -5.51 7.67 26.56
N VAL A 193 -4.77 6.88 25.79
CA VAL A 193 -3.63 6.11 26.28
C VAL A 193 -2.50 7.04 26.70
N GLU A 194 -2.15 8.00 25.86
CA GLU A 194 -1.12 9.01 26.15
C GLU A 194 -1.47 9.87 27.38
N ASP A 195 -2.74 10.31 27.49
CA ASP A 195 -3.22 11.12 28.61
C ASP A 195 -3.12 10.40 29.97
N GLU A 196 -3.42 9.09 30.01
CA GLU A 196 -3.27 8.31 31.24
C GLU A 196 -1.80 8.07 31.58
N GLN A 197 -0.95 7.80 30.58
CA GLN A 197 0.50 7.68 30.82
C GLN A 197 1.09 8.98 31.37
N ALA A 198 0.63 10.14 30.90
CA ALA A 198 1.06 11.44 31.40
C ALA A 198 0.62 11.71 32.86
N LYS A 199 -0.51 11.16 33.31
CA LYS A 199 -1.02 11.32 34.69
C LYS A 199 -0.26 10.47 35.70
N ASP A 200 0.27 9.32 35.29
CA ASP A 200 0.90 8.36 36.22
C ASP A 200 2.35 8.74 36.62
N GLY A 201 2.92 9.80 36.03
CA GLY A 201 4.02 10.60 36.59
C GLY A 201 5.36 9.90 36.88
N CYS A 202 5.50 8.61 36.60
CA CYS A 202 6.69 7.80 36.88
C CYS A 202 6.78 6.65 35.88
N MET A 203 7.62 6.78 34.85
CA MET A 203 8.64 5.77 34.47
C MET A 203 9.40 6.23 33.22
N GLU A 204 10.64 6.68 33.42
CA GLU A 204 11.66 6.60 32.37
C GLU A 204 11.86 5.11 32.02
N ASN A 205 11.69 4.76 30.73
CA ASN A 205 11.98 3.45 30.13
C ASN A 205 11.05 2.27 30.49
N LYS A 206 9.74 2.37 30.23
CA LYS A 206 8.89 1.18 30.07
C LYS A 206 8.28 1.16 28.67
N GLN A 207 8.46 0.07 27.94
CA GLN A 207 7.87 -0.13 26.61
C GLN A 207 6.34 -0.02 26.70
N VAL A 208 5.70 0.56 25.68
CA VAL A 208 4.24 0.73 25.50
C VAL A 208 3.44 -0.55 25.84
N LYS A 209 4.08 -1.72 25.67
CA LYS A 209 3.53 -3.06 25.88
C LYS A 209 2.96 -3.36 27.28
N ASP A 210 3.58 -2.87 28.35
CA ASP A 210 3.16 -3.23 29.72
C ASP A 210 2.20 -2.20 30.35
N ALA A 211 1.91 -1.09 29.68
CA ALA A 211 1.13 0.02 30.22
C ALA A 211 -0.33 0.02 29.73
N ALA A 212 -0.64 -0.57 28.56
CA ALA A 212 -1.98 -0.48 27.99
C ALA A 212 -3.04 -1.28 28.77
N GLU A 213 -2.72 -2.47 29.30
CA GLU A 213 -3.65 -3.23 30.16
C GLU A 213 -3.76 -2.64 31.58
N ASP A 214 -2.63 -2.22 32.17
CA ASP A 214 -2.56 -1.78 33.57
C ASP A 214 -2.99 -0.30 33.78
N ALA A 215 -2.75 0.59 32.82
CA ALA A 215 -3.02 2.03 32.98
C ALA A 215 -4.46 2.45 32.64
N LEU A 216 -5.15 1.72 31.77
CA LEU A 216 -6.42 2.20 31.19
C LEU A 216 -7.66 1.47 31.66
N GLY A 217 -7.57 0.21 32.09
CA GLY A 217 -8.76 -0.61 32.30
C GLY A 217 -9.73 -0.63 31.10
N LEU A 218 -9.25 -0.26 29.90
CA LEU A 218 -10.03 -0.20 28.68
C LEU A 218 -10.17 -1.62 28.17
N ASP A 219 -11.32 -2.20 28.44
CA ASP A 219 -11.74 -3.47 27.87
C ASP A 219 -11.97 -3.31 26.35
N LEU A 220 -10.88 -3.26 25.58
CA LEU A 220 -10.88 -3.30 24.12
C LEU A 220 -11.43 -4.63 23.57
N THR A 221 -11.80 -5.58 24.43
CA THR A 221 -12.51 -6.78 23.96
C THR A 221 -13.89 -6.45 23.41
N ASP A 222 -14.44 -5.26 23.70
CA ASP A 222 -15.70 -4.79 23.11
C ASP A 222 -15.64 -3.31 22.68
N VAL A 223 -14.73 -3.00 21.75
CA VAL A 223 -14.62 -1.68 21.09
C VAL A 223 -15.99 -1.18 20.57
N ALA A 224 -16.88 -2.09 20.18
CA ALA A 224 -18.23 -1.75 19.73
C ALA A 224 -19.12 -1.15 20.84
N LYS A 225 -18.85 -1.40 22.13
CA LYS A 225 -19.51 -0.70 23.24
C LYS A 225 -18.97 0.71 23.43
N MET A 226 -17.68 0.93 23.18
CA MET A 226 -17.06 2.26 23.27
C MET A 226 -17.56 3.18 22.16
N TYR A 227 -17.77 2.62 20.97
CA TYR A 227 -18.28 3.33 19.80
C TYR A 227 -19.62 2.72 19.34
N PRO A 228 -20.71 2.95 20.09
CA PRO A 228 -22.02 2.42 19.74
C PRO A 228 -22.52 3.02 18.42
N GLY A 229 -23.44 2.33 17.75
CA GLY A 229 -23.94 2.75 16.43
C GLY A 229 -24.52 4.18 16.39
N GLY A 230 -25.10 4.66 17.49
CA GLY A 230 -25.56 6.06 17.60
C GLY A 230 -24.41 7.07 17.53
N PHE A 231 -23.30 6.79 18.22
CA PHE A 231 -22.09 7.61 18.16
C PHE A 231 -21.48 7.62 16.75
N LEU A 232 -21.38 6.45 16.12
CA LEU A 232 -20.84 6.35 14.75
C LEU A 232 -21.71 7.09 13.71
N LEU A 233 -23.03 7.15 13.94
CA LEU A 233 -23.93 7.94 13.12
C LEU A 233 -23.70 9.44 13.30
N GLU A 234 -23.62 9.91 14.55
CA GLU A 234 -23.32 11.32 14.86
C GLU A 234 -21.94 11.74 14.32
N LEU A 235 -20.94 10.86 14.42
CA LEU A 235 -19.63 11.06 13.81
C LEU A 235 -19.73 11.18 12.29
N SER A 236 -20.52 10.32 11.64
CA SER A 236 -20.72 10.40 10.18
C SER A 236 -21.38 11.71 9.76
N GLU A 237 -22.44 12.13 10.47
CA GLU A 237 -23.11 13.42 10.21
C GLU A 237 -22.17 14.61 10.45
N THR A 238 -21.26 14.49 11.43
CA THR A 238 -20.23 15.50 11.69
C THR A 238 -19.25 15.58 10.53
N ILE A 239 -18.76 14.43 10.05
CA ILE A 239 -17.84 14.35 8.89
C ILE A 239 -18.50 14.97 7.64
N ASP A 240 -19.75 14.62 7.35
CA ASP A 240 -20.51 15.18 6.21
C ASP A 240 -20.73 16.70 6.32
N GLY A 241 -20.76 17.23 7.55
CA GLY A 241 -20.97 18.64 7.84
C GLY A 241 -19.69 19.50 7.80
N ILE A 242 -18.52 18.89 7.65
CA ILE A 242 -17.25 19.63 7.59
C ILE A 242 -17.12 20.28 6.23
N GLU A 243 -17.05 21.62 6.22
CA GLU A 243 -16.78 22.39 5.02
C GLU A 243 -15.31 22.21 4.62
N GLN A 244 -15.06 21.23 3.74
CA GLN A 244 -13.76 21.04 3.13
C GLN A 244 -13.65 21.87 1.85
N THR A 245 -12.61 22.70 1.76
CA THR A 245 -12.27 23.32 0.49
C THR A 245 -11.59 22.27 -0.39
N LEU A 246 -12.34 21.67 -1.31
CA LEU A 246 -11.85 20.63 -2.22
C LEU A 246 -10.54 21.02 -2.92
N GLN A 247 -10.36 22.31 -3.23
CA GLN A 247 -9.10 22.86 -3.73
C GLN A 247 -7.90 22.46 -2.85
N TYR A 248 -7.96 22.69 -1.54
CA TYR A 248 -6.86 22.40 -0.63
C TYR A 248 -6.58 20.91 -0.54
N SER A 249 -7.62 20.06 -0.58
CA SER A 249 -7.42 18.62 -0.59
C SER A 249 -6.74 18.14 -1.88
N ILE A 250 -7.02 18.77 -3.03
CA ILE A 250 -6.34 18.46 -4.30
C ILE A 250 -4.89 18.96 -4.26
N GLU A 251 -4.65 20.17 -3.76
CA GLU A 251 -3.31 20.74 -3.57
C GLU A 251 -2.44 19.81 -2.71
N GLU A 252 -2.95 19.43 -1.54
CA GLU A 252 -2.19 18.61 -0.61
C GLU A 252 -1.89 17.21 -1.16
N ARG A 253 -2.87 16.57 -1.84
CA ARG A 253 -2.65 15.28 -2.50
C ARG A 253 -1.64 15.36 -3.65
N ASN A 254 -1.56 16.52 -4.30
CA ASN A 254 -0.61 16.77 -5.37
C ASN A 254 0.82 16.84 -4.84
N GLU A 255 1.04 17.58 -3.75
CA GLU A 255 2.34 17.63 -3.06
C GLU A 255 2.73 16.26 -2.50
N LEU A 256 1.80 15.57 -1.80
CA LEU A 256 2.05 14.22 -1.28
C LEU A 256 2.47 13.24 -2.40
N PHE A 257 1.81 13.31 -3.56
CA PHE A 257 2.17 12.46 -4.71
C PHE A 257 3.58 12.78 -5.23
N LEU A 258 3.94 14.06 -5.35
CA LEU A 258 5.27 14.49 -5.81
C LEU A 258 6.36 14.02 -4.85
N ASP A 259 6.15 14.18 -3.54
CA ASP A 259 7.08 13.77 -2.49
C ASP A 259 7.33 12.26 -2.50
N LEU A 260 6.26 11.46 -2.54
CA LEU A 260 6.38 9.99 -2.62
C LEU A 260 7.06 9.55 -3.92
N ALA A 261 6.84 10.26 -5.03
CA ALA A 261 7.38 9.90 -6.34
C ALA A 261 8.84 10.33 -6.55
N GLU A 262 9.34 11.34 -5.83
CA GLU A 262 10.63 11.99 -6.11
C GLU A 262 11.80 10.99 -6.13
N ASN A 263 11.91 10.17 -5.08
CA ASN A 263 12.99 9.19 -4.95
C ASN A 263 12.96 8.15 -6.09
N TYR A 264 11.77 7.70 -6.48
CA TYR A 264 11.58 6.72 -7.54
C TYR A 264 11.91 7.30 -8.92
N ARG A 265 11.47 8.54 -9.18
CA ARG A 265 11.81 9.27 -10.42
C ARG A 265 13.32 9.50 -10.53
N ARG A 266 13.98 9.92 -9.45
CA ARG A 266 15.44 10.11 -9.40
C ARG A 266 16.23 8.83 -9.67
N GLU A 267 15.72 7.67 -9.23
CA GLU A 267 16.33 6.37 -9.53
C GLU A 267 15.98 5.81 -10.92
N GLY A 268 15.07 6.46 -11.66
CA GLY A 268 14.55 6.00 -12.96
C GLY A 268 13.69 4.75 -12.83
N LEU A 269 12.88 4.64 -11.77
CA LEU A 269 11.98 3.53 -11.50
C LEU A 269 10.55 3.89 -11.91
N TYR A 270 9.86 2.96 -12.57
CA TYR A 270 8.46 3.12 -12.98
C TYR A 270 8.22 4.35 -13.88
N GLU A 271 9.25 4.80 -14.59
CA GLU A 271 9.27 6.04 -15.37
C GLU A 271 8.06 6.17 -16.30
N LYS A 272 7.68 5.07 -16.97
CA LYS A 272 6.50 5.00 -17.85
C LYS A 272 5.21 5.47 -17.16
N TYR A 273 5.05 5.18 -15.87
CA TYR A 273 3.85 5.42 -15.09
C TYR A 273 3.92 6.73 -14.31
N LEU A 274 5.09 7.07 -13.77
CA LEU A 274 5.27 8.22 -12.89
C LEU A 274 5.57 9.52 -13.65
N GLU A 275 6.43 9.47 -14.67
CA GLU A 275 6.95 10.70 -15.27
C GLU A 275 5.86 11.59 -15.90
N PRO A 276 4.90 11.05 -16.69
CA PRO A 276 3.87 11.90 -17.29
C PRO A 276 2.97 12.58 -16.25
N VAL A 277 2.56 11.85 -15.20
CA VAL A 277 1.66 12.39 -14.17
C VAL A 277 2.39 13.31 -13.20
N ALA A 278 3.68 13.07 -12.94
CA ALA A 278 4.50 13.95 -12.12
C ALA A 278 4.76 15.30 -12.80
N GLN A 279 5.01 15.31 -14.12
CA GLN A 279 5.11 16.57 -14.88
C GLN A 279 3.81 17.38 -14.84
N LEU A 280 2.66 16.70 -14.91
CA LEU A 280 1.36 17.37 -14.75
C LEU A 280 1.17 17.88 -13.32
N ALA A 281 1.53 17.09 -12.31
CA ALA A 281 1.46 17.51 -10.91
C ALA A 281 2.34 18.75 -10.64
N GLU A 282 3.58 18.78 -11.16
CA GLU A 282 4.47 19.95 -11.06
C GLU A 282 3.84 21.20 -11.73
N GLN A 283 3.20 21.03 -12.90
CA GLN A 283 2.49 22.13 -13.56
C GLN A 283 1.32 22.66 -12.72
N LEU A 284 0.57 21.76 -12.08
CA LEU A 284 -0.52 22.14 -11.18
C LEU A 284 -0.01 22.87 -9.94
N SER A 285 1.12 22.46 -9.35
CA SER A 285 1.77 23.18 -8.24
C SER A 285 2.22 24.58 -8.65
N GLU A 286 2.73 24.75 -9.87
CA GLU A 286 3.15 26.07 -10.39
C GLU A 286 1.97 27.00 -10.71
N GLN A 287 0.88 26.46 -11.26
CA GLN A 287 -0.28 27.23 -11.72
C GLN A 287 -1.32 27.45 -10.61
N GLY A 288 -1.30 26.62 -9.58
CA GLY A 288 -2.32 26.55 -8.54
C GLY A 288 -3.51 25.70 -8.98
N ILE A 289 -4.29 25.24 -8.00
CA ILE A 289 -5.52 24.49 -8.25
C ILE A 289 -6.68 25.49 -8.35
N ASP A 290 -7.14 25.75 -9.57
CA ASP A 290 -8.22 26.69 -9.82
C ASP A 290 -9.61 26.01 -9.88
N GLU A 291 -10.65 26.80 -10.15
CA GLU A 291 -12.02 26.30 -10.28
C GLU A 291 -12.21 25.28 -11.42
N GLU A 292 -11.35 25.28 -12.44
CA GLU A 292 -11.41 24.33 -13.55
C GLU A 292 -10.87 22.97 -13.10
N VAL A 293 -9.74 22.94 -12.42
CA VAL A 293 -9.19 21.70 -11.84
C VAL A 293 -10.15 21.09 -10.81
N VAL A 294 -10.79 21.93 -9.99
CA VAL A 294 -11.82 21.47 -9.04
C VAL A 294 -13.01 20.81 -9.76
N LYS A 295 -13.45 21.36 -10.90
CA LYS A 295 -14.52 20.74 -11.72
C LYS A 295 -14.06 19.43 -12.35
N GLU A 296 -12.81 19.35 -12.81
CA GLU A 296 -12.22 18.13 -13.34
C GLU A 296 -12.18 17.03 -12.28
N TRP A 297 -11.81 17.36 -11.04
CA TRP A 297 -11.87 16.42 -9.92
C TRP A 297 -13.28 15.90 -9.68
N GLN A 298 -14.29 16.79 -9.64
CA GLN A 298 -15.68 16.39 -9.43
C GLN A 298 -16.18 15.43 -10.53
N GLU A 299 -15.82 15.68 -11.80
CA GLU A 299 -16.16 14.76 -12.89
C GLU A 299 -15.39 13.43 -12.76
N PHE A 300 -14.10 13.48 -12.39
CA PHE A 300 -13.30 12.29 -12.11
C PHE A 300 -13.96 11.42 -11.03
N GLU A 301 -14.44 12.02 -9.94
CA GLU A 301 -15.08 11.28 -8.85
C GLU A 301 -16.30 10.50 -9.34
N VAL A 302 -17.15 11.11 -10.17
CA VAL A 302 -18.30 10.45 -10.80
C VAL A 302 -17.85 9.23 -11.62
N GLN A 303 -16.76 9.36 -12.39
CA GLN A 303 -16.21 8.25 -13.16
C GLN A 303 -15.57 7.17 -12.27
N PHE A 304 -15.01 7.57 -11.13
CA PHE A 304 -14.30 6.71 -10.18
C PHE A 304 -15.25 5.92 -9.27
N LEU A 305 -16.51 6.36 -9.09
CA LEU A 305 -17.53 5.67 -8.28
C LEU A 305 -17.63 4.16 -8.57
N LYS A 306 -17.52 3.76 -9.85
CA LYS A 306 -17.58 2.34 -10.26
C LYS A 306 -16.44 1.48 -9.70
N TYR A 307 -15.35 2.10 -9.24
CA TYR A 307 -14.20 1.44 -8.62
C TYR A 307 -14.24 1.43 -7.09
N GLN A 308 -15.16 2.15 -6.44
CA GLN A 308 -15.30 2.11 -4.98
C GLN A 308 -15.41 0.69 -4.39
N PRO A 309 -16.13 -0.28 -5.01
CA PRO A 309 -16.13 -1.64 -4.49
C PRO A 309 -14.74 -2.30 -4.51
N LEU A 310 -13.93 -2.03 -5.54
CA LEU A 310 -12.56 -2.54 -5.62
C LEU A 310 -11.67 -1.87 -4.57
N MET A 311 -11.78 -0.55 -4.42
CA MET A 311 -11.01 0.22 -3.45
C MET A 311 -11.31 -0.19 -2.01
N ARG A 312 -12.58 -0.43 -1.69
CA ARG A 312 -12.98 -0.96 -0.38
C ARG A 312 -12.36 -2.34 -0.12
N ARG A 313 -12.38 -3.24 -1.11
CA ARG A 313 -11.75 -4.56 -0.95
C ARG A 313 -10.23 -4.48 -0.81
N PHE A 314 -9.60 -3.55 -1.51
CA PHE A 314 -8.18 -3.24 -1.33
C PHE A 314 -7.89 -2.74 0.09
N LEU A 315 -8.60 -1.72 0.57
CA LEU A 315 -8.42 -1.19 1.93
C LEU A 315 -8.70 -2.24 3.00
N LEU A 316 -9.69 -3.11 2.81
CA LEU A 316 -9.95 -4.23 3.72
C LEU A 316 -8.78 -5.20 3.82
N THR A 317 -8.09 -5.44 2.70
CA THR A 317 -6.95 -6.36 2.67
C THR A 317 -5.69 -5.73 3.24
N GLU A 318 -5.48 -4.43 3.03
CA GLU A 318 -4.39 -3.69 3.67
C GLU A 318 -4.63 -3.54 5.18
N LEU A 319 -5.86 -3.20 5.62
CA LEU A 319 -6.19 -3.18 7.04
C LEU A 319 -5.98 -4.54 7.70
N TYR A 320 -6.28 -5.62 6.99
CA TYR A 320 -6.01 -6.97 7.49
C TYR A 320 -4.51 -7.26 7.60
N ALA A 321 -3.74 -6.98 6.55
CA ALA A 321 -2.34 -7.38 6.45
C ALA A 321 -1.37 -6.44 7.19
N ASP A 322 -1.65 -5.15 7.20
CA ASP A 322 -0.66 -4.12 7.54
C ASP A 322 -0.99 -3.34 8.81
N SER A 323 -2.26 -3.25 9.22
CA SER A 323 -2.62 -2.49 10.42
C SER A 323 -2.12 -3.12 11.73
N LEU A 324 -1.69 -4.38 11.72
CA LEU A 324 -1.17 -5.08 12.89
C LEU A 324 -0.14 -6.13 12.48
N LYS A 325 1.12 -5.89 12.82
CA LYS A 325 2.22 -6.84 12.61
C LYS A 325 2.51 -7.64 13.90
N PRO A 326 3.27 -8.75 13.82
CA PRO A 326 3.78 -9.43 15.01
C PRO A 326 4.55 -8.45 15.89
N GLU A 327 4.39 -8.58 17.21
CA GLU A 327 5.00 -7.68 18.20
C GLU A 327 4.47 -6.22 18.19
N GLY A 328 3.44 -5.93 17.39
CA GLY A 328 2.91 -4.60 17.20
C GLY A 328 2.25 -3.95 18.43
N ASN A 329 2.04 -2.65 18.38
CA ASN A 329 1.34 -1.87 19.41
C ASN A 329 0.30 -0.88 18.84
N LEU A 330 -0.37 -0.10 19.70
CA LEU A 330 -1.43 0.83 19.26
C LEU A 330 -0.89 2.00 18.43
N GLU A 331 0.26 2.57 18.80
CA GLU A 331 0.89 3.67 18.05
C GLU A 331 1.23 3.21 16.63
N GLU A 332 1.88 2.06 16.52
CA GLU A 332 2.22 1.44 15.23
C GLU A 332 0.95 1.17 14.41
N MET A 333 -0.14 0.71 15.02
CA MET A 333 -1.43 0.57 14.33
C MET A 333 -1.97 1.90 13.80
N VAL A 334 -1.87 2.99 14.56
CA VAL A 334 -2.27 4.34 14.11
C VAL A 334 -1.44 4.76 12.89
N VAL A 335 -0.11 4.62 12.99
CA VAL A 335 0.84 4.95 11.92
C VAL A 335 0.60 4.10 10.67
N GLN A 336 0.40 2.80 10.81
CA GLN A 336 0.13 1.91 9.67
C GLN A 336 -1.20 2.24 8.99
N VAL A 337 -2.25 2.54 9.75
CA VAL A 337 -3.54 2.94 9.14
C VAL A 337 -3.45 4.31 8.47
N GLN A 338 -2.66 5.24 9.02
CA GLN A 338 -2.33 6.50 8.35
C GLN A 338 -1.59 6.23 7.03
N TRP A 339 -0.61 5.34 7.03
CA TRP A 339 0.15 4.96 5.83
C TRP A 339 -0.73 4.30 4.76
N ILE A 340 -1.65 3.42 5.14
CA ILE A 340 -2.64 2.81 4.24
C ILE A 340 -3.52 3.89 3.59
N ALA A 341 -3.92 4.89 4.37
CA ALA A 341 -4.73 6.00 3.87
C ALA A 341 -3.94 6.90 2.91
N MET A 342 -2.66 7.15 3.19
CA MET A 342 -1.74 7.85 2.28
C MET A 342 -1.62 7.09 0.96
N GLU A 343 -1.36 5.79 0.99
CA GLU A 343 -1.30 4.95 -0.21
C GLU A 343 -2.58 5.07 -1.03
N TYR A 344 -3.74 4.98 -0.39
CA TYR A 344 -5.03 5.12 -1.06
C TYR A 344 -5.23 6.49 -1.71
N ALA A 345 -4.90 7.57 -0.98
CA ALA A 345 -4.99 8.93 -1.50
C ALA A 345 -4.08 9.14 -2.71
N THR A 346 -2.84 8.64 -2.65
CA THR A 346 -1.87 8.68 -3.75
C THR A 346 -2.34 7.87 -4.96
N ILE A 347 -2.95 6.69 -4.76
CA ILE A 347 -3.57 5.92 -5.85
C ILE A 347 -4.65 6.75 -6.54
N ARG A 348 -5.59 7.33 -5.78
CA ARG A 348 -6.67 8.16 -6.34
C ARG A 348 -6.11 9.34 -7.14
N HIS A 349 -5.15 10.06 -6.56
CA HIS A 349 -4.56 11.25 -7.18
C HIS A 349 -3.80 10.90 -8.46
N ALA A 350 -2.99 9.84 -8.44
CA ALA A 350 -2.25 9.40 -9.63
C ALA A 350 -3.18 8.96 -10.77
N VAL A 351 -4.30 8.30 -10.45
CA VAL A 351 -5.33 7.95 -11.44
C VAL A 351 -6.04 9.21 -11.96
N PHE A 352 -6.31 10.20 -11.11
CA PHE A 352 -6.87 11.50 -11.52
C PHE A 352 -5.95 12.21 -12.52
N LEU A 353 -4.66 12.36 -12.19
CA LEU A 353 -3.68 12.97 -13.08
C LEU A 353 -3.58 12.23 -14.42
N HIS A 354 -3.55 10.89 -14.37
CA HIS A 354 -3.53 10.08 -15.60
C HIS A 354 -4.79 10.27 -16.44
N TRP A 355 -5.96 10.29 -15.79
CA TRP A 355 -7.24 10.49 -16.46
C TRP A 355 -7.30 11.88 -17.11
N LEU A 356 -6.80 12.92 -16.44
CA LEU A 356 -6.72 14.28 -16.96
C LEU A 356 -5.84 14.34 -18.22
N LEU A 357 -4.65 13.74 -18.19
CA LEU A 357 -3.77 13.60 -19.38
C LEU A 357 -4.46 12.86 -20.53
N SER A 358 -5.29 11.86 -20.22
CA SER A 358 -5.94 11.03 -21.24
C SER A 358 -7.07 11.75 -22.01
N GLN A 359 -7.51 12.93 -21.54
CA GLN A 359 -8.49 13.75 -22.24
C GLN A 359 -7.89 14.54 -23.44
N GLY A 360 -6.56 14.61 -23.56
CA GLY A 360 -5.83 15.27 -24.65
C GLY A 360 -5.49 16.74 -24.39
N GLU A 361 -4.64 17.34 -25.24
CA GLU A 361 -4.35 18.79 -25.26
C GLU A 361 -5.64 19.56 -25.65
N GLY A 362 -6.47 19.85 -24.67
CA GLY A 362 -7.76 20.52 -24.87
C GLY A 362 -8.65 20.61 -23.62
N SER A 363 -8.21 20.10 -22.47
CA SER A 363 -8.94 20.24 -21.19
C SER A 363 -8.86 21.65 -20.58
N PHE A 364 -8.03 22.55 -21.14
CA PHE A 364 -8.09 24.00 -20.90
C PHE A 364 -8.36 24.69 -22.25
N CYS A 365 -9.59 24.60 -22.76
CA CYS A 365 -10.02 25.35 -23.94
C CYS A 365 -10.94 26.49 -23.51
N GLU A 366 -10.53 27.75 -23.77
CA GLU A 366 -11.26 28.99 -23.43
C GLU A 366 -12.68 29.11 -24.01
N GLU A 367 -13.21 28.15 -24.77
CA GLU A 367 -14.55 28.22 -25.33
C GLU A 367 -15.28 26.87 -25.32
N GLY A 368 -16.20 26.70 -24.36
CA GLY A 368 -17.42 25.90 -24.49
C GLY A 368 -17.26 24.39 -24.77
N ILE A 369 -17.29 23.59 -23.69
CA ILE A 369 -17.19 22.13 -23.69
C ILE A 369 -18.25 21.46 -24.58
N SER A 370 -17.80 20.71 -25.60
CA SER A 370 -18.58 19.62 -26.19
C SER A 370 -18.44 18.37 -25.30
N THR A 371 -19.47 18.06 -24.52
CA THR A 371 -19.51 16.94 -23.56
C THR A 371 -19.60 15.55 -24.20
N SER A 372 -19.54 15.41 -25.53
CA SER A 372 -19.90 14.16 -26.21
C SER A 372 -18.77 13.12 -26.35
N CYS A 373 -17.52 13.38 -25.91
CA CYS A 373 -16.38 12.49 -26.18
C CYS A 373 -15.35 12.37 -25.03
N ARG A 374 -15.73 12.53 -23.75
CA ARG A 374 -14.77 12.31 -22.64
C ARG A 374 -14.45 10.82 -22.49
N ARG A 375 -13.17 10.51 -22.28
CA ARG A 375 -12.70 9.14 -22.11
C ARG A 375 -12.88 8.73 -20.65
N GLY A 376 -13.64 7.66 -20.41
CA GLY A 376 -13.79 7.10 -19.07
C GLY A 376 -12.49 6.45 -18.58
N ILE A 377 -12.37 6.30 -17.26
CA ILE A 377 -11.22 5.66 -16.61
C ILE A 377 -11.25 4.14 -16.91
N SER A 378 -10.18 3.61 -17.50
CA SER A 378 -10.05 2.17 -17.78
C SER A 378 -9.67 1.39 -16.52
N TYR A 379 -9.96 0.09 -16.49
CA TYR A 379 -9.57 -0.72 -15.34
C TYR A 379 -8.06 -0.91 -15.28
N GLU A 380 -7.43 -1.05 -16.44
CA GLU A 380 -6.01 -1.26 -16.58
C GLU A 380 -5.22 -0.09 -15.99
N ASP A 381 -5.69 1.14 -16.18
CA ASP A 381 -5.06 2.33 -15.61
C ASP A 381 -5.16 2.30 -14.07
N VAL A 382 -6.37 2.06 -13.53
CA VAL A 382 -6.57 1.94 -12.07
C VAL A 382 -5.69 0.84 -11.48
N ARG A 383 -5.70 -0.36 -12.07
CA ARG A 383 -4.93 -1.50 -11.59
C ARG A 383 -3.43 -1.22 -11.63
N ASP A 384 -2.94 -0.63 -12.72
CA ASP A 384 -1.52 -0.38 -12.87
C ASP A 384 -1.05 0.70 -11.88
N TYR A 385 -1.85 1.75 -11.59
CA TYR A 385 -1.53 2.73 -10.55
C TYR A 385 -1.63 2.17 -9.13
N MET A 386 -2.61 1.30 -8.83
CA MET A 386 -2.61 0.54 -7.58
C MET A 386 -1.30 -0.21 -7.41
N VAL A 387 -0.86 -0.96 -8.44
CA VAL A 387 0.40 -1.73 -8.37
C VAL A 387 1.64 -0.84 -8.21
N VAL A 388 1.70 0.29 -8.93
CA VAL A 388 2.85 1.22 -8.85
C VAL A 388 2.94 1.82 -7.47
N VAL A 389 1.84 2.38 -6.96
CA VAL A 389 1.84 3.03 -5.65
C VAL A 389 2.09 2.00 -4.55
N SER A 390 1.46 0.83 -4.55
CA SER A 390 1.76 -0.23 -3.55
C SER A 390 3.21 -0.71 -3.57
N ARG A 391 3.92 -0.57 -4.69
CA ARG A 391 5.38 -0.84 -4.72
C ARG A 391 6.21 0.33 -4.22
N MET A 392 5.70 1.55 -4.35
CA MET A 392 6.32 2.74 -3.83
C MET A 392 6.14 2.84 -2.32
N THR A 393 4.99 2.42 -1.79
CA THR A 393 4.62 2.51 -0.37
C THR A 393 4.88 1.22 0.41
N GLY A 394 5.33 0.13 -0.24
CA GLY A 394 5.71 -1.13 0.41
C GLY A 394 7.05 -1.03 1.16
N TYR A 395 7.14 -0.09 2.09
CA TYR A 395 8.27 0.14 2.98
C TYR A 395 8.24 -0.82 4.17
N GLU A 396 9.41 -1.08 4.75
CA GLU A 396 9.48 -1.68 6.08
C GLU A 396 9.13 -0.63 7.13
N GLU A 397 8.72 -1.06 8.33
CA GLU A 397 8.24 -0.17 9.39
C GLU A 397 9.20 0.99 9.73
N ASP A 398 10.49 0.69 9.92
CA ASP A 398 11.51 1.71 10.20
C ASP A 398 11.58 2.79 9.10
N ASP A 399 11.41 2.40 7.84
CA ASP A 399 11.45 3.35 6.71
C ASP A 399 10.19 4.22 6.66
N ILE A 400 9.02 3.73 7.13
CA ILE A 400 7.78 4.51 7.24
C ILE A 400 7.97 5.60 8.30
N TYR A 401 8.49 5.26 9.48
CA TYR A 401 8.78 6.23 10.53
C TYR A 401 9.81 7.27 10.06
N GLU A 402 10.90 6.83 9.42
CA GLU A 402 11.90 7.76 8.85
C GLU A 402 11.27 8.71 7.82
N TYR A 403 10.39 8.21 6.95
CA TYR A 403 9.69 9.07 5.98
C TYR A 403 8.80 10.11 6.68
N LEU A 404 8.00 9.68 7.67
CA LEU A 404 7.07 10.55 8.37
C LEU A 404 7.79 11.64 9.18
N GLU A 405 8.87 11.29 9.88
CA GLU A 405 9.70 12.25 10.64
C GLU A 405 10.36 13.31 9.74
N ASN A 406 10.73 12.93 8.52
CA ASN A 406 11.40 13.84 7.59
C ASN A 406 10.42 14.73 6.80
N SER A 407 9.19 14.27 6.60
CA SER A 407 8.24 14.90 5.68
C SER A 407 7.12 15.68 6.37
N PHE A 408 6.80 15.36 7.64
CA PHE A 408 5.70 16.00 8.38
C PHE A 408 6.17 16.56 9.72
N GLU A 409 5.38 17.50 10.27
CA GLU A 409 5.67 18.10 11.58
C GLU A 409 5.54 17.09 12.73
N HIS A 410 4.58 16.16 12.59
CA HIS A 410 4.29 15.11 13.55
C HIS A 410 4.12 13.76 12.84
N ILE A 411 4.60 12.69 13.48
CA ILE A 411 4.49 11.31 12.95
C ILE A 411 3.02 10.90 12.84
N ILE A 412 2.24 11.12 13.91
CA ILE A 412 0.80 10.92 13.94
C ILE A 412 0.13 12.25 13.60
N TRP A 413 -0.69 12.25 12.55
CA TRP A 413 -1.41 13.42 12.12
C TRP A 413 -2.61 13.72 13.00
N ASP A 414 -2.97 15.00 13.08
CA ASP A 414 -4.29 15.36 13.56
C ASP A 414 -5.38 14.92 12.56
N TRP A 415 -6.60 14.80 13.06
CA TRP A 415 -7.73 14.35 12.26
C TRP A 415 -8.03 15.27 11.07
N GLY A 416 -7.82 16.59 11.22
CA GLY A 416 -8.11 17.57 10.19
C GLY A 416 -7.17 17.44 8.99
N TYR A 417 -5.88 17.23 9.23
CA TYR A 417 -4.90 16.97 8.17
C TYR A 417 -5.15 15.62 7.48
N PHE A 418 -5.47 14.57 8.26
CA PHE A 418 -5.87 13.29 7.67
C PHE A 418 -7.10 13.42 6.77
N ALA A 419 -8.10 14.20 7.21
CA ALA A 419 -9.31 14.48 6.43
C ALA A 419 -9.01 15.31 5.17
N LEU A 420 -8.02 16.21 5.21
CA LEU A 420 -7.56 16.97 4.05
C LEU A 420 -6.98 16.03 2.96
N ILE A 421 -6.17 15.04 3.35
CA ILE A 421 -5.56 14.05 2.46
C ILE A 421 -6.60 13.07 1.89
N CYS A 422 -7.48 12.55 2.75
CA CYS A 422 -8.42 11.48 2.38
C CYS A 422 -9.69 11.98 1.68
N GLY A 423 -10.11 13.21 2.00
CA GLY A 423 -11.41 13.79 1.68
C GLY A 423 -11.78 13.91 0.21
#